data_AF-A0A8J2LT54-F1
#
_entry.id   AF-A0A8J2LT54-F1
#
_cell.length_a   1.000
_cell.length_b   1.000
_cell.length_c   1.000
_cell.angle_alpha   90.00
_cell.angle_beta   90.00
_cell.angle_gamma   90.00
#
_symmetry.space_group_name_H-M   'P 1'
#
loop_
_entity.id
_entity.type
_entity.pdbx_description
1 polymer ?
#
loop_
_entity_poly.entity_id
_entity_poly.type
_entity_poly.pdbx_seq_one_letter_code
_entity_poly.pdbx_strand_id
1 'polypeptide(L)'
;TKDRKLFAYYPLICRSLNFEYSRETEYEGIPAWEFKLPRDIFASPARNPDNQCFCINPGGGLNSECIDGVYRAFTCKNDSPFVFSKPHFLDGDRRLVEGVEGLSPSRELHDSKMEFEP
;
A
#
# COMPACT_ATOMS: atom_id res chain seq x y z
N THR A 1 12.03 10.33 15.17
CA THR A 1 11.18 10.24 16.37
C THR A 1 9.96 9.38 16.05
N LYS A 2 9.38 8.70 17.04
CA LYS A 2 8.33 7.67 16.85
C LYS A 2 7.00 8.23 16.30
N ASP A 3 6.79 9.54 16.39
CA ASP A 3 5.63 10.28 15.89
C ASP A 3 5.75 10.70 14.40
N ARG A 4 6.93 10.57 13.79
CA ARG A 4 7.16 11.01 12.41
C ARG A 4 6.77 9.92 11.41
N LYS A 5 6.05 10.32 10.36
CA LYS A 5 5.88 9.50 9.15
C LYS A 5 7.15 9.57 8.30
N LEU A 6 7.60 8.42 7.81
CA LEU A 6 8.70 8.34 6.84
C LEU A 6 8.11 8.29 5.44
N PHE A 7 8.59 9.15 4.54
CA PHE A 7 8.12 9.20 3.15
C PHE A 7 9.20 8.66 2.22
N ALA A 8 8.81 7.80 1.28
CA ALA A 8 9.69 7.29 0.24
C ALA A 8 8.97 7.32 -1.11
N TYR A 9 9.64 7.83 -2.14
CA TYR A 9 9.16 7.71 -3.51
C TYR A 9 9.47 6.32 -4.04
N TYR A 10 8.47 5.65 -4.59
CA TYR A 10 8.61 4.31 -5.14
C TYR A 10 8.44 4.37 -6.67
N PRO A 11 9.54 4.40 -7.46
CA PRO A 11 9.47 4.58 -8.91
C PRO A 11 8.64 3.51 -9.63
N LEU A 12 8.58 2.30 -9.09
CA LEU A 12 7.83 1.20 -9.69
C LEU A 12 6.32 1.49 -9.74
N ILE A 13 5.77 2.16 -8.74
CA ILE A 13 4.34 2.52 -8.67
C ILE A 13 4.11 4.03 -8.83
N CYS A 14 5.17 4.80 -9.13
CA CYS A 14 5.11 6.21 -9.47
C CYS A 14 4.43 7.09 -8.41
N ARG A 15 4.59 6.71 -7.15
CA ARG A 15 3.90 7.34 -6.02
C ARG A 15 4.82 7.35 -4.80
N SER A 16 4.72 8.42 -4.02
CA SER A 16 5.30 8.46 -2.67
C SER A 16 4.40 7.70 -1.68
N LEU A 17 4.99 6.79 -0.93
CA LEU A 17 4.36 6.08 0.16
C LEU A 17 4.84 6.64 1.49
N ASN A 18 3.97 6.58 2.50
CA ASN A 18 4.35 6.90 3.87
C ASN A 18 4.35 5.63 4.72
N PHE A 19 5.23 5.61 5.71
CA PHE A 19 5.39 4.54 6.67
C PHE A 19 5.28 5.10 8.08
N GLU A 20 4.58 4.37 8.94
CA GLU A 20 4.28 4.76 10.30
C GLU A 20 4.99 3.84 11.28
N TYR A 21 5.45 4.41 12.40
CA TYR A 21 6.07 3.64 13.47
C TYR A 21 5.10 2.57 13.97
N SER A 22 5.62 1.36 14.13
CA SER A 22 4.87 0.18 14.56
C SER A 22 5.30 -0.24 15.97
N ARG A 23 6.59 -0.53 16.16
CA ARG A 23 7.15 -0.93 17.47
C ARG A 23 8.67 -0.80 17.50
N GLU A 24 9.25 -0.91 18.69
CA GLU A 24 10.67 -1.24 18.87
C GLU A 24 10.92 -2.71 18.51
N THR A 25 12.10 -2.96 17.96
CA THR A 25 12.58 -4.28 17.55
C THR A 25 14.09 -4.32 17.76
N GLU A 26 14.68 -5.48 17.50
CA GLU A 26 16.12 -5.66 17.52
C GLU A 26 16.51 -6.48 16.30
N TYR A 27 17.57 -6.05 15.61
CA TYR A 27 18.15 -6.79 14.49
C TYR A 27 19.60 -7.09 14.81
N GLU A 28 19.92 -8.37 15.01
CA GLU A 28 21.29 -8.84 15.31
C GLU A 28 21.95 -8.08 16.49
N GLY A 29 21.19 -7.83 17.57
CA GLY A 29 21.66 -7.11 18.75
C GLY A 29 21.64 -5.58 18.64
N ILE A 30 21.21 -5.03 17.50
CA ILE A 30 21.11 -3.58 17.26
C ILE A 30 19.67 -3.14 17.52
N PRO A 31 19.42 -2.22 18.48
CA PRO A 31 18.10 -1.64 18.69
C PRO A 31 17.60 -0.95 17.43
N ALA A 32 16.37 -1.26 17.02
CA ALA A 32 15.76 -0.67 15.83
C ALA A 32 14.30 -0.31 16.06
N TRP A 33 13.78 0.55 15.19
CA TRP A 33 12.37 0.90 15.12
C TRP A 33 11.77 0.32 13.84
N GLU A 34 10.72 -0.48 13.99
CA GLU A 34 9.93 -0.99 12.88
C GLU A 34 8.94 0.08 12.41
N PHE A 35 8.91 0.33 11.10
CA PHE A 35 7.93 1.14 10.40
C PHE A 35 7.18 0.28 9.38
N LYS A 36 5.87 0.50 9.24
CA LYS A 36 4.99 -0.26 8.34
C LYS A 36 4.21 0.65 7.41
N LEU A 37 3.79 0.12 6.27
CA LEU A 37 2.79 0.78 5.44
C LEU A 37 1.44 0.81 6.20
N PRO A 38 0.77 1.97 6.30
CA PRO A 38 -0.58 2.05 6.83
C PRO A 38 -1.53 1.13 6.07
N ARG A 39 -2.55 0.61 6.77
CA ARG A 39 -3.54 -0.31 6.18
C ARG A 39 -4.40 0.36 5.10
N ASP A 40 -4.46 1.68 5.12
CA ASP A 40 -5.27 2.50 4.23
C ASP A 40 -4.45 3.16 3.10
N ILE A 41 -3.18 2.79 2.94
CA ILE A 41 -2.30 3.34 1.89
C ILE A 41 -2.85 3.11 0.46
N PHE A 42 -3.55 1.99 0.26
CA PHE A 42 -4.25 1.62 -0.98
C PHE A 42 -5.77 1.54 -0.79
N ALA A 43 -6.31 2.20 0.24
CA ALA A 43 -7.76 2.26 0.44
C ALA A 43 -8.44 3.10 -0.64
N SER A 44 -9.71 2.80 -0.90
CA SER A 44 -10.58 3.64 -1.71
C SER A 44 -10.77 5.03 -1.07
N PRO A 45 -11.17 6.05 -1.85
CA PRO A 45 -11.46 7.38 -1.32
C PRO A 45 -12.58 7.41 -0.27
N ALA A 46 -13.46 6.40 -0.26
CA ALA A 46 -14.50 6.28 0.76
C ALA A 46 -13.93 5.96 2.15
N ARG A 47 -12.83 5.20 2.21
CA ARG A 47 -12.15 4.84 3.47
C ARG A 47 -10.98 5.77 3.79
N ASN A 48 -10.30 6.29 2.77
CA ASN A 48 -9.24 7.28 2.90
C ASN A 48 -9.39 8.38 1.83
N PRO A 49 -10.04 9.52 2.14
CA PRO A 49 -10.27 10.62 1.20
C PRO A 49 -9.00 11.16 0.53
N ASP A 50 -7.84 11.07 1.20
CA ASP A 50 -6.55 11.52 0.64
C ASP A 50 -6.13 10.70 -0.59
N ASN A 51 -6.73 9.52 -0.80
CA ASN A 51 -6.47 8.68 -1.96
C ASN A 51 -7.29 9.08 -3.20
N GLN A 52 -8.15 10.10 -3.15
CA GLN A 52 -9.01 10.51 -4.27
C GLN A 52 -8.23 10.71 -5.58
N CYS A 53 -7.07 11.37 -5.51
CA CYS A 53 -6.26 11.68 -6.69
C CYS A 53 -5.60 10.44 -7.32
N PHE A 54 -5.54 9.30 -6.62
CA PHE A 54 -5.01 8.04 -7.14
C PHE A 54 -6.10 7.14 -7.72
N CYS A 55 -7.37 7.57 -7.60
CA CYS A 55 -8.50 6.86 -8.14
C CYS A 55 -8.79 7.31 -9.58
N ILE A 56 -7.98 6.82 -10.52
CA ILE A 56 -8.04 7.21 -11.93
C ILE A 56 -8.53 6.09 -12.84
N ASN A 57 -9.29 6.47 -13.87
CA ASN A 57 -9.71 5.64 -14.99
C ASN A 57 -8.58 5.54 -16.05
N PRO A 58 -8.60 4.47 -16.87
CA PRO A 58 -7.86 4.47 -18.12
C PRO A 58 -8.19 5.73 -18.93
N GLY A 59 -7.19 6.47 -19.42
CA GLY A 59 -7.38 7.74 -20.11
C GLY A 59 -7.47 9.00 -19.22
N GLY A 60 -7.27 8.89 -17.91
CA GLY A 60 -6.92 10.05 -17.06
C GLY A 60 -8.06 10.78 -16.35
N GLY A 61 -9.30 10.26 -16.35
CA GLY A 61 -10.42 10.79 -15.56
C GLY A 61 -10.49 10.20 -14.14
N LEU A 62 -11.11 10.88 -13.17
CA LEU A 62 -11.39 10.29 -11.86
C LEU A 62 -12.44 9.17 -11.98
N ASN A 63 -12.26 8.08 -11.22
CA ASN A 63 -13.23 6.99 -11.13
C ASN A 63 -13.99 7.07 -9.80
N SER A 64 -15.30 6.84 -9.79
CA SER A 64 -16.07 6.66 -8.55
C SER A 64 -16.01 5.21 -8.02
N GLU A 65 -15.46 4.27 -8.78
CA GLU A 65 -15.46 2.83 -8.53
C GLU A 65 -14.08 2.28 -8.10
N CYS A 66 -13.31 3.04 -7.32
CA CYS A 66 -12.15 2.46 -6.66
C CYS A 66 -12.57 1.56 -5.51
N ILE A 67 -11.96 0.38 -5.48
CA ILE A 67 -12.12 -0.59 -4.41
C ILE A 67 -10.90 -0.57 -3.50
N ASP A 68 -11.08 -1.02 -2.26
CA ASP A 68 -9.99 -1.07 -1.29
C ASP A 68 -8.89 -2.06 -1.68
N GLY A 69 -7.64 -1.69 -1.36
CA GLY A 69 -6.46 -2.57 -1.44
C GLY A 69 -5.75 -2.62 -2.78
N VAL A 70 -6.14 -1.75 -3.72
CA VAL A 70 -5.52 -1.68 -5.05
C VAL A 70 -5.15 -0.26 -5.45
N TYR A 71 -4.06 -0.14 -6.19
CA TYR A 71 -3.62 1.10 -6.82
C TYR A 71 -3.45 0.86 -8.32
N ARG A 72 -4.14 1.67 -9.13
CA ARG A 72 -4.10 1.57 -10.59
C ARG A 72 -3.08 2.56 -11.13
N ALA A 73 -2.05 2.07 -11.81
CA ALA A 73 -0.90 2.88 -12.23
C ALA A 73 -0.92 3.23 -13.73
N PHE A 74 -2.11 3.33 -14.34
CA PHE A 74 -2.28 3.47 -15.80
C PHE A 74 -1.41 4.60 -16.38
N THR A 75 -1.53 5.80 -15.82
CA THR A 75 -0.89 7.02 -16.34
C THR A 75 0.63 6.97 -16.35
N CYS A 76 1.26 6.20 -15.45
CA CYS A 76 2.71 6.11 -15.37
C CYS A 76 3.27 4.82 -15.99
N LYS A 77 2.41 3.92 -16.46
CA LYS A 77 2.76 2.68 -17.14
C LYS A 77 2.28 2.67 -18.59
N ASN A 78 2.37 3.81 -19.27
CA ASN A 78 1.99 3.97 -20.68
C ASN A 78 0.58 3.42 -20.96
N ASP A 79 -0.39 3.80 -20.11
CA ASP A 79 -1.79 3.37 -20.15
C ASP A 79 -2.02 1.85 -20.07
N SER A 80 -0.98 1.09 -19.72
CA SER A 80 -1.09 -0.36 -19.53
C SER A 80 -1.85 -0.67 -18.23
N PRO A 81 -2.63 -1.76 -18.19
CA PRO A 81 -3.55 -2.05 -17.10
C PRO A 81 -2.89 -2.63 -15.84
N PHE A 82 -1.80 -2.02 -15.38
CA PHE A 82 -1.11 -2.43 -14.17
C PHE A 82 -1.87 -1.99 -12.92
N VAL A 83 -2.12 -2.98 -12.06
CA VAL A 83 -2.74 -2.81 -10.75
C VAL A 83 -1.78 -3.37 -9.70
N PHE A 84 -1.50 -2.57 -8.68
CA PHE A 84 -0.64 -2.94 -7.56
C PHE A 84 -1.51 -3.18 -6.31
N SER A 85 -1.12 -4.16 -5.50
CA SER A 85 -1.73 -4.49 -4.22
C SER A 85 -0.66 -5.00 -3.25
N LYS A 86 -1.02 -5.19 -1.99
CA LYS A 86 -0.22 -6.04 -1.10
C LYS A 86 -0.40 -7.52 -1.51
N PRO A 87 0.58 -8.40 -1.26
CA PRO A 87 0.47 -9.82 -1.63
C PRO A 87 -0.82 -10.46 -1.09
N HIS A 88 -1.41 -11.33 -1.91
CA HIS A 88 -2.71 -11.98 -1.66
C HIS A 88 -3.85 -10.98 -1.35
N PHE A 89 -3.78 -9.75 -1.87
CA PHE A 89 -4.72 -8.67 -1.61
C PHE A 89 -4.94 -8.35 -0.11
N LEU A 90 -3.88 -8.45 0.70
CA LEU A 90 -3.93 -8.01 2.10
C LEU A 90 -4.45 -6.55 2.19
N ASP A 91 -5.36 -6.30 3.13
CA ASP A 91 -6.05 -5.01 3.36
C ASP A 91 -7.02 -4.56 2.23
N GLY A 92 -7.27 -5.43 1.23
CA GLY A 92 -8.17 -5.19 0.12
C GLY A 92 -9.60 -5.69 0.28
N ASP A 93 -10.42 -5.32 -0.69
CA ASP A 93 -11.82 -5.78 -0.79
C ASP A 93 -11.88 -7.30 -0.88
N ARG A 94 -12.81 -7.91 -0.13
CA ARG A 94 -12.98 -9.36 -0.06
C ARG A 94 -13.20 -10.00 -1.43
N ARG A 95 -13.86 -9.30 -2.36
CA ARG A 95 -14.09 -9.76 -3.74
C ARG A 95 -12.79 -10.02 -4.50
N LEU A 96 -11.70 -9.32 -4.16
CA LEU A 96 -10.39 -9.56 -4.78
C LEU A 96 -9.79 -10.89 -4.34
N VAL A 97 -9.91 -11.21 -3.05
CA VAL A 97 -9.43 -12.48 -2.49
C VAL A 97 -10.27 -13.64 -2.99
N GLU A 98 -11.60 -13.48 -3.03
CA GLU A 98 -12.53 -14.53 -3.50
C GLU A 98 -12.50 -14.73 -5.02
N GLY A 99 -12.06 -13.72 -5.78
CA GLY A 99 -12.01 -13.77 -7.24
C GLY A 99 -10.87 -14.63 -7.81
N VAL A 100 -9.93 -15.08 -6.97
CA VAL A 100 -8.77 -15.87 -7.39
C VAL A 100 -8.56 -17.04 -6.43
N GLU A 101 -8.50 -18.25 -6.98
CA GLU A 101 -8.25 -19.45 -6.19
C GLU A 101 -6.83 -19.45 -5.59
N GLY A 102 -6.71 -19.94 -4.35
CA GLY A 102 -5.41 -20.13 -3.68
C GLY A 102 -4.90 -18.91 -2.90
N LEU A 103 -5.64 -17.80 -2.88
CA LEU A 103 -5.25 -16.63 -2.08
C LEU A 103 -5.54 -16.82 -0.59
N SER A 104 -4.54 -16.49 0.22
CA SER A 104 -4.61 -16.55 1.68
C SER A 104 -3.86 -15.35 2.28
N PRO A 105 -4.53 -14.21 2.53
CA PRO A 105 -3.87 -13.03 3.07
C PRO A 105 -3.38 -13.27 4.51
N SER A 106 -2.09 -13.04 4.78
CA SER A 106 -1.49 -13.10 6.12
C SER A 106 -0.71 -11.83 6.38
N ARG A 107 -0.96 -11.18 7.52
CA ARG A 107 -0.21 -9.97 7.90
C ARG A 107 1.25 -10.27 8.25
N GLU A 108 1.53 -11.47 8.75
CA GLU A 108 2.89 -11.90 9.04
C GLU A 108 3.73 -12.03 7.76
N LEU A 109 3.11 -12.54 6.68
CA LEU A 109 3.81 -12.85 5.43
C LEU A 109 3.71 -11.73 4.38
N HIS A 110 2.63 -10.94 4.39
CA HIS A 110 2.26 -10.06 3.27
C HIS A 110 2.22 -8.57 3.63
N ASP A 111 2.61 -8.19 4.84
CA ASP A 111 2.76 -6.77 5.18
C ASP A 111 4.16 -6.26 4.83
N SER A 112 4.28 -4.95 4.63
CA SER A 112 5.56 -4.31 4.34
C SER A 112 6.10 -3.63 5.59
N LYS A 113 7.29 -4.04 6.02
CA LYS A 113 7.99 -3.46 7.17
C LYS A 113 9.41 -3.02 6.80
N MET A 114 9.90 -1.98 7.45
CA MET A 114 11.28 -1.50 7.39
C MET A 114 11.75 -1.27 8.82
N GLU A 115 12.98 -1.66 9.13
CA GLU A 115 13.58 -1.51 10.45
C GLU A 115 14.74 -0.52 10.33
N PHE A 116 14.71 0.55 11.13
CA PHE A 116 15.72 1.61 11.11
C PHE A 116 16.42 1.67 12.47
N GLU A 117 17.74 1.83 12.44
CA GLU A 117 18.50 2.24 13.64
C GLU A 117 18.11 3.70 13.97
N PRO A 118 17.74 4.01 15.24
CA PRO A 118 17.14 5.28 15.64
C PRO A 118 17.95 6.57 15.43
#